data_AF-A0A6B1CSP6-F1
#
_entry.id   AF-A0A6B1CSP6-F1
#
_cell.length_a   1.000
_cell.length_b   1.000
_cell.length_c   1.000
_cell.angle_alpha   90.00
_cell.angle_beta   90.00
_cell.angle_gamma   90.00
#
_symmetry.space_group_name_H-M   'P 1'
#
loop_
_entity.id
_entity.type
_entity.pdbx_description
1 polymer ?
#
loop_
_entity_poly.entity_id
_entity_poly.type
_entity_poly.pdbx_seq_one_letter_code
_entity_poly.pdbx_strand_id
1 'polypeptide(L)'
;MERFHKTDLGEIYLGDALDLMVDIEDKSVNLIMTSPPFGLVRKKDYGNVDADQYLDWFRPFAKEFIRILKDNGSLVIDIGGAWIPGQPTRSLYHYELLIMLCREFDFHLAQEFFWWNPSKLPTPAEWVNIRRVRVKDAVNCVWWLSPTPWPKASNRRVLVPYSNSMKGLLKSGYKAKLRPSGHDISEKFNIDNGASIPPNLIAIPNTESNSNYLRLCKEHDIKPHPARFPAELPEYFIRMLTDKGDLVFDPLAGSCVTGEVAERLKRKWLCCDLVKKYLEGSLFRFETKHRGKKKVPSYNLCHPAAMWNGTDSEEALSDDGGKKRPQKKTKT
;
A
#
# COMPACT_ATOMS: atom_id res chain seq x y z
N MET A 1 25.81 -10.14 8.76
CA MET A 1 24.58 -10.61 8.11
C MET A 1 24.35 -12.08 8.44
N GLU A 2 23.14 -12.49 8.86
CA GLU A 2 22.80 -13.89 9.18
C GLU A 2 21.66 -14.38 8.28
N ARG A 3 21.83 -15.50 7.57
CA ARG A 3 20.73 -16.13 6.82
C ARG A 3 19.79 -16.83 7.79
N PHE A 4 18.58 -16.29 7.94
CA PHE A 4 17.58 -16.73 8.92
C PHE A 4 16.72 -17.89 8.41
N HIS A 5 16.34 -17.88 7.13
CA HIS A 5 15.53 -18.94 6.51
C HIS A 5 15.77 -19.01 5.00
N LYS A 6 15.46 -20.17 4.40
CA LYS A 6 15.59 -20.39 2.96
C LYS A 6 14.53 -21.37 2.46
N THR A 7 13.96 -21.08 1.29
CA THR A 7 13.14 -21.97 0.46
C THR A 7 13.84 -22.22 -0.88
N ASP A 8 13.18 -22.92 -1.81
CA ASP A 8 13.69 -23.10 -3.17
C ASP A 8 13.72 -21.80 -3.98
N LEU A 9 12.88 -20.83 -3.65
CA LEU A 9 12.72 -19.59 -4.42
C LEU A 9 13.27 -18.34 -3.70
N GLY A 10 13.59 -18.42 -2.42
CA GLY A 10 14.09 -17.24 -1.74
C GLY A 10 14.61 -17.47 -0.34
N GLU A 11 15.04 -16.38 0.28
CA GLU A 11 15.69 -16.39 1.58
C GLU A 11 15.41 -15.13 2.39
N ILE A 12 15.47 -15.30 3.70
CA ILE A 12 15.30 -14.25 4.70
C ILE A 12 16.63 -14.06 5.41
N TYR A 13 17.07 -12.81 5.55
CA TYR A 13 18.24 -12.43 6.33
C TYR A 13 17.87 -11.60 7.56
N LEU A 14 18.56 -11.87 8.66
CA LEU A 14 18.59 -11.03 9.87
C LEU A 14 19.79 -10.09 9.79
N GLY A 15 19.53 -8.79 9.81
CA GLY A 15 20.56 -7.75 9.76
C GLY A 15 20.04 -6.42 9.21
N ASP A 16 20.97 -5.48 9.02
CA ASP A 16 20.66 -4.21 8.37
C ASP A 16 20.57 -4.41 6.85
N ALA A 17 19.45 -4.04 6.24
CA ALA A 17 19.30 -4.19 4.81
C ALA A 17 20.30 -3.37 3.99
N LEU A 18 20.88 -2.28 4.54
CA LEU A 18 21.98 -1.56 3.90
C LEU A 18 23.22 -2.44 3.78
N ASP A 19 23.55 -3.20 4.82
CA ASP A 19 24.67 -4.16 4.78
C ASP A 19 24.41 -5.27 3.78
N LEU A 20 23.17 -5.77 3.70
CA LEU A 20 22.80 -6.82 2.75
C LEU A 20 22.89 -6.34 1.31
N MET A 21 22.46 -5.10 1.03
CA MET A 21 22.43 -4.57 -0.33
C MET A 21 23.83 -4.44 -0.92
N VAL A 22 24.89 -4.21 -0.12
CA VAL A 22 26.28 -4.17 -0.60
C VAL A 22 26.66 -5.40 -1.43
N ASP A 23 26.16 -6.58 -1.05
CA ASP A 23 26.44 -7.85 -1.73
C ASP A 23 25.48 -8.15 -2.89
N ILE A 24 24.43 -7.33 -3.09
CA ILE A 24 23.51 -7.47 -4.21
C ILE A 24 24.11 -6.83 -5.46
N GLU A 25 24.19 -7.61 -6.53
CA GLU A 25 24.68 -7.16 -7.83
C GLU A 25 23.86 -5.98 -8.38
N ASP A 26 24.54 -5.01 -8.99
CA ASP A 26 23.92 -3.91 -9.72
C ASP A 26 22.90 -4.43 -10.73
N LYS A 27 21.78 -3.70 -10.88
CA LYS A 27 20.77 -4.00 -11.91
C LYS A 27 20.30 -5.46 -11.91
N SER A 28 20.19 -6.09 -10.74
CA SER A 28 19.78 -7.50 -10.60
C SER A 28 18.33 -7.68 -10.12
N VAL A 29 17.76 -6.69 -9.43
CA VAL A 29 16.43 -6.75 -8.82
C VAL A 29 15.35 -6.24 -9.77
N ASN A 30 14.24 -6.99 -9.89
CA ASN A 30 13.12 -6.61 -10.76
C ASN A 30 12.09 -5.74 -10.03
N LEU A 31 11.82 -6.02 -8.76
CA LEU A 31 10.85 -5.29 -7.96
C LEU A 31 11.36 -5.15 -6.51
N ILE A 32 11.44 -3.93 -6.02
CA ILE A 32 11.50 -3.67 -4.58
C ILE A 32 10.08 -3.36 -4.13
N MET A 33 9.52 -4.18 -3.24
CA MET A 33 8.19 -3.99 -2.66
C MET A 33 8.33 -3.90 -1.15
N THR A 34 8.04 -2.73 -0.58
CA THR A 34 8.31 -2.50 0.84
C THR A 34 7.34 -1.49 1.46
N SER A 35 7.30 -1.48 2.79
CA SER A 35 6.56 -0.50 3.58
C SER A 35 7.45 -0.04 4.75
N PRO A 36 8.21 1.06 4.56
CA PRO A 36 9.11 1.54 5.59
C PRO A 36 8.36 1.91 6.88
N PRO A 37 9.01 1.89 8.05
CA PRO A 37 8.42 2.45 9.26
C PRO A 37 7.93 3.86 8.98
N PHE A 38 6.69 4.15 9.39
CA PHE A 38 6.11 5.48 9.20
C PHE A 38 6.79 6.46 10.16
N GLY A 39 7.09 7.67 9.71
CA GLY A 39 7.61 8.79 10.51
C GLY A 39 6.57 9.28 11.53
N LEU A 40 6.20 8.42 12.47
CA LEU A 40 5.20 8.70 13.50
C LEU A 40 5.90 9.29 14.74
N VAL A 41 5.46 10.48 15.13
CA VAL A 41 5.99 11.21 16.29
C VAL A 41 5.73 10.52 17.64
N ARG A 42 4.86 9.51 17.68
CA ARG A 42 4.69 8.66 18.87
C ARG A 42 5.62 7.45 18.76
N LYS A 43 6.57 7.31 19.70
CA LYS A 43 7.33 6.07 19.94
C LYS A 43 6.34 4.90 19.99
N LYS A 44 6.29 4.12 18.92
CA LYS A 44 5.81 2.73 18.99
C LYS A 44 7.02 1.89 19.43
N ASP A 45 6.79 0.66 19.89
CA ASP A 45 7.88 -0.25 20.30
C ASP A 45 8.91 -0.54 19.19
N TYR A 46 8.63 -0.11 17.96
CA TYR A 46 9.51 -0.17 16.80
C TYR A 46 10.08 1.24 16.55
N GLY A 47 11.40 1.38 16.61
CA GLY A 47 12.09 2.68 16.50
C GLY A 47 11.61 3.49 15.30
N ASN A 48 11.06 4.67 15.57
CA ASN A 48 10.70 5.64 14.52
C ASN A 48 11.82 6.68 14.40
N VAL A 49 12.10 7.08 13.18
CA VAL A 49 12.91 8.27 12.87
C VAL A 49 12.00 9.49 12.92
N ASP A 50 12.49 10.62 13.45
CA ASP A 50 11.75 11.88 13.43
C ASP A 50 11.41 12.28 11.98
N ALA A 51 10.26 12.91 11.75
CA ALA A 51 9.83 13.31 10.41
C ALA A 51 10.88 14.20 9.73
N ASP A 52 11.55 15.06 10.51
CA ASP A 52 12.60 15.97 10.03
C ASP A 52 13.89 15.23 9.62
N GLN A 53 14.12 14.03 10.17
CA GLN A 53 15.30 13.18 9.89
C GLN A 53 14.95 11.99 8.97
N TYR A 54 13.67 11.84 8.62
CA TYR A 54 13.17 10.68 7.90
C TYR A 54 13.80 10.56 6.52
N LEU A 55 13.96 11.70 5.84
CA LEU A 55 14.61 11.77 4.53
C LEU A 55 16.08 11.37 4.64
N ASP A 56 16.81 11.90 5.63
CA ASP A 56 18.23 11.59 5.86
C ASP A 56 18.44 10.10 6.11
N TRP A 57 17.56 9.49 6.92
CA TRP A 57 17.56 8.04 7.15
C TRP A 57 17.26 7.23 5.88
N PHE A 58 16.41 7.72 4.99
CA PHE A 58 16.02 7.00 3.77
C PHE A 58 17.02 7.15 2.62
N ARG A 59 17.84 8.21 2.59
CA ARG A 59 18.81 8.47 1.50
C ARG A 59 19.76 7.30 1.21
N PRO A 60 20.35 6.63 2.21
CA PRO A 60 21.17 5.44 1.97
C PRO A 60 20.39 4.33 1.25
N PHE A 61 19.12 4.10 1.63
CA PHE A 61 18.26 3.14 0.95
C PHE A 61 17.99 3.56 -0.50
N ALA A 62 17.67 4.83 -0.74
CA ALA A 62 17.42 5.35 -2.08
C ALA A 62 18.63 5.13 -3.01
N LYS A 63 19.85 5.38 -2.50
CA LYS A 63 21.11 5.14 -3.22
C LYS A 63 21.28 3.68 -3.61
N GLU A 64 21.01 2.76 -2.70
CA GLU A 64 21.13 1.33 -2.97
C GLU A 64 20.01 0.85 -3.91
N PHE A 65 18.78 1.31 -3.72
CA PHE A 65 17.64 0.92 -4.54
C PHE A 65 17.85 1.24 -6.02
N ILE A 66 18.32 2.45 -6.35
CA ILE A 66 18.56 2.83 -7.76
C ILE A 66 19.69 2.02 -8.39
N ARG A 67 20.69 1.62 -7.59
CA ARG A 67 21.82 0.78 -8.01
C ARG A 67 21.38 -0.66 -8.32
N ILE A 68 20.65 -1.30 -7.41
CA ILE A 68 20.29 -2.73 -7.53
C ILE A 68 19.11 -2.99 -8.47
N LEU A 69 18.22 -2.00 -8.66
CA LEU A 69 17.09 -2.14 -9.57
C LEU A 69 17.52 -2.18 -11.02
N LYS A 70 17.03 -3.17 -11.78
CA LYS A 70 17.09 -3.18 -13.24
C LYS A 70 16.54 -1.88 -13.83
N ASP A 71 16.99 -1.51 -15.02
CA ASP A 71 16.51 -0.29 -15.70
C ASP A 71 15.00 -0.33 -15.99
N ASN A 72 14.45 -1.53 -16.21
CA ASN A 72 13.01 -1.77 -16.32
C ASN A 72 12.36 -2.25 -15.01
N GLY A 73 13.09 -2.21 -13.90
CA GLY A 73 12.63 -2.59 -12.57
C GLY A 73 11.71 -1.54 -11.96
N SER A 74 11.10 -1.89 -10.83
CA SER A 74 10.17 -1.00 -10.12
C SER A 74 10.46 -0.96 -8.62
N LEU A 75 10.27 0.22 -8.03
CA LEU A 75 10.24 0.45 -6.60
C LEU A 75 8.79 0.76 -6.21
N VAL A 76 8.22 -0.03 -5.31
CA VAL A 76 6.88 0.18 -4.78
C VAL A 76 6.96 0.36 -3.28
N ILE A 77 6.56 1.55 -2.81
CA ILE A 77 6.60 1.94 -1.39
C ILE A 77 5.17 2.20 -0.92
N ASP A 78 4.67 1.40 0.03
CA ASP A 78 3.49 1.74 0.83
C ASP A 78 3.90 2.66 1.99
N ILE A 79 3.30 3.84 2.06
CA ILE A 79 3.57 4.82 3.11
C ILE A 79 2.29 5.51 3.59
N GLY A 80 2.04 5.42 4.89
CA GLY A 80 0.89 6.04 5.54
C GLY A 80 1.19 7.48 5.96
N GLY A 81 0.26 8.40 5.72
CA GLY A 81 0.41 9.77 6.23
C GLY A 81 0.30 9.85 7.77
N ALA A 82 0.87 10.91 8.34
CA ALA A 82 0.88 11.17 9.77
C ALA A 82 0.22 12.51 10.10
N TRP A 83 -0.30 12.65 11.33
CA TRP A 83 -0.80 13.92 11.86
C TRP A 83 0.30 14.62 12.64
N ILE A 84 0.36 15.95 12.55
CA ILE A 84 1.25 16.76 13.39
C ILE A 84 0.73 16.69 14.84
N PRO A 85 1.57 16.37 15.84
CA PRO A 85 1.13 16.30 17.23
C PRO A 85 0.40 17.56 17.68
N GLY A 86 -0.75 17.36 18.32
CA GLY A 86 -1.57 18.47 18.85
C GLY A 86 -2.29 19.32 17.80
N GLN A 87 -2.14 19.03 16.50
CA GLN A 87 -2.73 19.82 15.43
C GLN A 87 -3.62 18.96 14.49
N PRO A 88 -4.70 19.53 13.94
CA PRO A 88 -5.53 18.86 12.92
C PRO A 88 -4.93 19.06 11.51
N THR A 89 -3.62 19.02 11.39
CA THR A 89 -2.85 19.16 10.14
C THR A 89 -2.00 17.91 9.90
N ARG A 90 -1.70 17.64 8.63
CA ARG A 90 -0.95 16.46 8.19
C ARG A 90 0.53 16.80 8.07
N SER A 91 1.39 15.84 8.41
CA SER A 91 2.80 15.91 8.05
C SER A 91 2.98 15.63 6.56
N LEU A 92 3.92 16.34 5.92
CA LEU A 92 4.23 16.20 4.50
C LEU A 92 5.34 15.18 4.20
N TYR A 93 5.90 14.53 5.23
CA TYR A 93 7.11 13.70 5.13
C TYR A 93 7.11 12.67 3.99
N HIS A 94 5.95 12.05 3.71
CA HIS A 94 5.80 11.03 2.68
C HIS A 94 5.72 11.61 1.26
N TYR A 95 5.30 12.87 1.11
CA TYR A 95 5.41 13.62 -0.14
C TYR A 95 6.82 14.15 -0.33
N GLU A 96 7.46 14.61 0.75
CA GLU A 96 8.86 15.03 0.72
C GLU A 96 9.77 13.85 0.35
N LEU A 97 9.48 12.64 0.85
CA LEU A 97 10.16 11.41 0.44
C LEU A 97 10.03 11.19 -1.07
N LEU A 98 8.81 11.28 -1.61
CA LEU A 98 8.57 11.12 -3.04
C LEU A 98 9.36 12.15 -3.86
N ILE A 99 9.33 13.41 -3.45
CA ILE A 99 10.07 14.49 -4.12
C ILE A 99 11.57 14.24 -4.06
N MET A 100 12.11 13.86 -2.90
CA MET A 100 13.51 13.51 -2.71
C MET A 100 13.93 12.36 -3.63
N LEU A 101 13.14 11.28 -3.69
CA LEU A 101 13.42 10.14 -4.58
C LEU A 101 13.48 10.56 -6.06
N CYS A 102 12.56 11.42 -6.50
CA CYS A 102 12.54 11.87 -7.90
C CYS A 102 13.59 12.94 -8.24
N ARG A 103 13.93 13.82 -7.29
CA ARG A 103 14.78 14.99 -7.55
C ARG A 103 16.24 14.78 -7.20
N GLU A 104 16.53 13.95 -6.20
CA GLU A 104 17.89 13.69 -5.73
C GLU A 104 18.44 12.35 -6.24
N PHE A 105 17.58 11.37 -6.56
CA PHE A 105 17.98 10.00 -6.96
C PHE A 105 17.46 9.59 -8.35
N ASP A 106 16.93 10.54 -9.13
CA ASP A 106 16.46 10.36 -10.50
C ASP A 106 15.44 9.23 -10.72
N PHE A 107 14.67 8.88 -9.68
CA PHE A 107 13.51 8.01 -9.88
C PHE A 107 12.42 8.72 -10.70
N HIS A 108 11.74 7.97 -11.54
CA HIS A 108 10.51 8.40 -12.20
C HIS A 108 9.31 7.89 -11.42
N LEU A 109 8.38 8.78 -11.07
CA LEU A 109 7.05 8.36 -10.59
C LEU A 109 6.27 7.81 -11.78
N ALA A 110 6.18 6.49 -11.88
CA ALA A 110 5.43 5.82 -12.94
C ALA A 110 3.92 6.01 -12.74
N GLN A 111 3.44 5.85 -11.50
CA GLN A 111 2.08 6.19 -11.11
C GLN A 111 1.94 6.27 -9.59
N GLU A 112 1.14 7.19 -9.09
CA GLU A 112 0.65 7.15 -7.72
C GLU A 112 -0.56 6.21 -7.58
N PHE A 113 -0.51 5.37 -6.55
CA PHE A 113 -1.62 4.53 -6.13
C PHE A 113 -2.10 4.92 -4.73
N PHE A 114 -3.36 4.64 -4.45
CA PHE A 114 -3.99 4.89 -3.17
C PHE A 114 -4.56 3.60 -2.61
N TRP A 115 -4.02 3.12 -1.50
CA TRP A 115 -4.58 1.97 -0.81
C TRP A 115 -5.62 2.43 0.21
N TRP A 116 -6.89 2.19 -0.09
CA TRP A 116 -8.00 2.39 0.83
C TRP A 116 -8.25 1.14 1.67
N ASN A 117 -8.11 1.29 2.99
CA ASN A 117 -8.52 0.30 3.97
C ASN A 117 -9.94 0.61 4.48
N PRO A 118 -10.99 -0.05 3.95
CA PRO A 118 -12.37 0.21 4.35
C PRO A 118 -12.60 -0.02 5.85
N SER A 119 -11.83 -0.90 6.46
CA SER A 119 -11.98 -1.32 7.86
C SER A 119 -11.13 -0.52 8.85
N LYS A 120 -10.40 0.51 8.41
CA LYS A 120 -9.62 1.35 9.33
C LYS A 120 -10.55 2.02 10.36
N LEU A 121 -10.14 2.12 11.62
CA LEU A 121 -10.97 2.80 12.63
C LEU A 121 -10.97 4.33 12.39
N PRO A 122 -12.04 5.05 12.78
CA PRO A 122 -12.12 6.52 12.66
C PRO A 122 -11.10 7.19 13.58
N THR A 123 -9.88 7.36 13.07
CA THR A 123 -8.70 7.82 13.80
C THR A 123 -8.04 8.98 13.05
N PRO A 124 -7.41 9.94 13.76
CA PRO A 124 -7.36 10.09 15.22
C PRO A 124 -8.70 10.56 15.80
N ALA A 125 -9.11 9.95 16.92
CA ALA A 125 -10.44 10.17 17.49
C ALA A 125 -10.72 11.63 17.87
N GLU A 126 -9.67 12.38 18.26
CA GLU A 126 -9.77 13.80 18.60
C GLU A 126 -10.36 14.64 17.44
N TRP A 127 -9.85 14.45 16.22
CA TRP A 127 -10.26 15.27 15.07
C TRP A 127 -11.48 14.69 14.35
N VAL A 128 -11.64 13.36 14.37
CA VAL A 128 -12.69 12.66 13.61
C VAL A 128 -13.97 12.47 14.43
N ASN A 129 -13.90 12.02 15.67
CA ASN A 129 -15.09 11.67 16.46
C ASN A 129 -15.48 12.74 17.49
N ILE A 130 -14.49 13.38 18.11
CA ILE A 130 -14.70 14.36 19.18
C ILE A 130 -15.01 15.74 18.60
N ARG A 131 -14.07 16.31 17.84
CA ARG A 131 -14.25 17.65 17.24
C ARG A 131 -14.96 17.62 15.89
N ARG A 132 -14.96 16.46 15.22
CA ARG A 132 -15.65 16.23 13.93
C ARG A 132 -15.27 17.22 12.84
N VAL A 133 -14.03 17.69 12.85
CA VAL A 133 -13.48 18.63 11.86
C VAL A 133 -12.67 17.94 10.77
N ARG A 134 -12.49 16.63 10.86
CA ARG A 134 -11.77 15.82 9.86
C ARG A 134 -12.52 14.52 9.59
N VAL A 135 -12.33 13.98 8.40
CA VAL A 135 -12.83 12.65 8.03
C VAL A 135 -11.85 11.56 8.45
N LYS A 136 -12.33 10.31 8.44
CA LYS A 136 -11.50 9.13 8.71
C LYS A 136 -10.32 9.05 7.73
N ASP A 137 -9.11 9.02 8.29
CA ASP A 137 -7.87 8.82 7.54
C ASP A 137 -7.73 7.34 7.15
N ALA A 138 -8.36 6.94 6.04
CA ALA A 138 -8.51 5.56 5.61
C ALA A 138 -7.54 5.11 4.51
N VAL A 139 -6.70 6.02 4.00
CA VAL A 139 -5.96 5.84 2.74
C VAL A 139 -4.46 5.99 2.98
N ASN A 140 -3.69 5.02 2.51
CA ASN A 140 -2.24 5.14 2.38
C ASN A 140 -1.88 5.51 0.94
N CYS A 141 -0.76 6.20 0.79
CA CYS A 141 -0.15 6.41 -0.51
C CYS A 141 0.74 5.22 -0.85
N VAL A 142 0.69 4.77 -2.10
CA VAL A 142 1.58 3.74 -2.62
C VAL A 142 2.28 4.31 -3.84
N TRP A 143 3.58 4.57 -3.72
CA TRP A 143 4.37 5.18 -4.78
C TRP A 143 4.96 4.08 -5.65
N TRP A 144 4.56 4.02 -6.92
CA TRP A 144 5.23 3.20 -7.94
C TRP A 144 6.24 4.06 -8.68
N LEU A 145 7.51 3.83 -8.36
CA LEU A 145 8.67 4.50 -8.90
C LEU A 145 9.48 3.55 -9.79
N SER A 146 10.32 4.09 -10.66
CA SER A 146 11.20 3.32 -11.54
C SER A 146 12.49 4.06 -11.87
N PRO A 147 13.61 3.36 -12.16
CA PRO A 147 14.86 4.00 -12.56
C PRO A 147 14.79 4.69 -13.92
N THR A 148 13.81 4.33 -14.76
CA THR A 148 13.58 4.93 -16.09
C THR A 148 12.09 5.22 -16.28
N PRO A 149 11.69 6.00 -17.30
CA PRO A 149 10.27 6.21 -17.63
C PRO A 149 9.53 4.95 -18.10
N TRP A 150 10.24 3.82 -18.31
CA TRP A 150 9.72 2.64 -19.01
C TRP A 150 9.83 1.36 -18.15
N PRO A 151 9.28 1.33 -16.93
CA PRO A 151 9.28 0.10 -16.13
C PRO A 151 8.44 -0.99 -16.79
N LYS A 152 8.83 -2.24 -16.53
CA LYS A 152 8.06 -3.42 -16.91
C LYS A 152 6.69 -3.40 -16.20
N ALA A 153 5.61 -3.43 -16.97
CA ALA A 153 4.25 -3.46 -16.41
C ALA A 153 3.22 -4.10 -17.34
N SER A 154 2.19 -4.73 -16.76
CA SER A 154 1.02 -5.22 -17.49
C SER A 154 -0.26 -5.14 -16.65
N ASN A 155 -1.09 -4.12 -16.91
CA ASN A 155 -2.38 -3.95 -16.25
C ASN A 155 -3.38 -5.10 -16.55
N ARG A 156 -3.15 -5.88 -17.62
CA ARG A 156 -3.92 -7.10 -17.95
C ARG A 156 -3.82 -8.16 -16.85
N ARG A 157 -2.80 -8.09 -15.98
CA ARG A 157 -2.59 -9.05 -14.89
C ARG A 157 -3.35 -8.70 -13.62
N VAL A 158 -4.04 -7.56 -13.58
CA VAL A 158 -4.76 -7.04 -12.40
C VAL A 158 -6.18 -6.57 -12.76
N LEU A 159 -6.75 -7.10 -13.84
CA LEU A 159 -8.10 -6.76 -14.30
C LEU A 159 -9.16 -7.09 -13.24
N VAL A 160 -10.24 -6.30 -13.25
CA VAL A 160 -11.41 -6.46 -12.38
C VAL A 160 -12.66 -6.73 -13.22
N PRO A 161 -13.70 -7.38 -12.66
CA PRO A 161 -14.95 -7.58 -13.39
C PRO A 161 -15.57 -6.25 -13.86
N TYR A 162 -16.28 -6.29 -15.00
CA TYR A 162 -17.06 -5.14 -15.45
C TYR A 162 -18.10 -4.70 -14.43
N SER A 163 -18.36 -3.39 -14.39
CA SER A 163 -19.50 -2.82 -13.69
C SER A 163 -20.83 -3.28 -14.32
N ASN A 164 -21.92 -3.22 -13.54
CA ASN A 164 -23.25 -3.53 -14.07
C ASN A 164 -23.63 -2.61 -15.25
N SER A 165 -23.24 -1.33 -15.19
CA SER A 165 -23.44 -0.38 -16.27
C SER A 165 -22.70 -0.76 -17.54
N MET A 166 -21.43 -1.20 -17.43
CA MET A 166 -20.66 -1.65 -18.59
C MET A 166 -21.24 -2.94 -19.19
N LYS A 167 -21.66 -3.89 -18.35
CA LYS A 167 -22.39 -5.09 -18.83
C LYS A 167 -23.68 -4.72 -19.55
N GLY A 168 -24.41 -3.72 -19.06
CA GLY A 168 -25.59 -3.17 -19.74
C GLY A 168 -25.24 -2.56 -21.09
N LEU A 169 -24.17 -1.76 -21.15
CA LEU A 169 -23.68 -1.14 -22.38
C LEU A 169 -23.34 -2.18 -23.46
N LEU A 170 -22.59 -3.22 -23.08
CA LEU A 170 -22.21 -4.31 -24.00
C LEU A 170 -23.43 -5.06 -24.54
N LYS A 171 -24.49 -5.20 -23.73
CA LYS A 171 -25.75 -5.83 -24.17
C LYS A 171 -26.57 -4.94 -25.09
N SER A 172 -26.66 -3.66 -24.77
CA SER A 172 -27.49 -2.69 -25.52
C SER A 172 -26.81 -2.14 -26.78
N GLY A 173 -25.49 -2.32 -26.88
CA GLY A 173 -24.68 -1.66 -27.89
C GLY A 173 -24.41 -0.20 -27.52
N TYR A 174 -23.19 0.25 -27.81
CA TYR A 174 -22.77 1.63 -27.71
C TYR A 174 -22.90 2.31 -29.07
N LYS A 175 -23.56 3.47 -29.09
CA LYS A 175 -23.53 4.40 -30.22
C LYS A 175 -22.64 5.58 -29.84
N ALA A 176 -21.56 5.77 -30.59
CA ALA A 176 -20.70 6.93 -30.43
C ALA A 176 -21.52 8.22 -30.57
N LYS A 177 -21.28 9.15 -29.65
CA LYS A 177 -21.85 10.49 -29.70
C LYS A 177 -20.77 11.49 -29.31
N LEU A 178 -20.71 12.59 -30.04
CA LEU A 178 -19.90 13.73 -29.65
C LEU A 178 -20.40 14.24 -28.30
N ARG A 179 -19.53 14.31 -27.30
CA ARG A 179 -19.90 14.94 -26.02
C ARG A 179 -19.95 16.46 -26.18
N PRO A 180 -20.73 17.17 -25.34
CA PRO A 180 -20.68 18.64 -25.27
C PRO A 180 -19.28 19.21 -25.03
N SER A 181 -18.38 18.42 -24.44
CA SER A 181 -16.97 18.76 -24.23
C SER A 181 -16.10 18.67 -25.49
N GLY A 182 -16.66 18.29 -26.65
CA GLY A 182 -15.92 18.08 -27.90
C GLY A 182 -15.12 16.77 -27.96
N HIS A 183 -15.19 15.93 -26.92
CA HIS A 183 -14.50 14.65 -26.90
C HIS A 183 -15.24 13.63 -27.77
N ASP A 184 -14.58 13.14 -28.82
CA ASP A 184 -15.09 12.10 -29.70
C ASP A 184 -14.82 10.71 -29.10
N ILE A 185 -15.89 9.96 -28.86
CA ILE A 185 -15.78 8.64 -28.24
C ILE A 185 -15.73 7.60 -29.34
N SER A 186 -14.64 6.82 -29.36
CA SER A 186 -14.44 5.77 -30.36
C SER A 186 -15.60 4.76 -30.42
N GLU A 187 -15.80 4.15 -31.59
CA GLU A 187 -16.80 3.09 -31.77
C GLU A 187 -16.39 1.75 -31.11
N LYS A 188 -15.17 1.68 -30.56
CA LYS A 188 -14.57 0.46 -29.99
C LYS A 188 -15.12 0.06 -28.62
N PHE A 189 -16.02 0.84 -28.03
CA PHE A 189 -16.64 0.52 -26.74
C PHE A 189 -17.57 -0.71 -26.78
N ASN A 190 -17.90 -1.20 -27.99
CA ASN A 190 -18.61 -2.46 -28.19
C ASN A 190 -17.71 -3.71 -28.06
N ILE A 191 -16.39 -3.54 -28.01
CA ILE A 191 -15.47 -4.67 -27.92
C ILE A 191 -15.43 -5.18 -26.47
N ASP A 192 -15.89 -6.41 -26.27
CA ASP A 192 -15.74 -7.10 -25.00
C ASP A 192 -14.31 -7.66 -24.85
N ASN A 193 -13.55 -7.05 -23.94
CA ASN A 193 -12.19 -7.47 -23.57
C ASN A 193 -12.17 -8.44 -22.36
N GLY A 194 -13.33 -8.94 -21.93
CA GLY A 194 -13.53 -9.85 -20.81
C GLY A 194 -13.51 -9.23 -19.41
N ALA A 195 -12.89 -8.06 -19.21
CA ALA A 195 -12.77 -7.39 -17.92
C ALA A 195 -12.40 -5.90 -18.04
N SER A 196 -12.44 -5.19 -16.92
CA SER A 196 -12.06 -3.77 -16.80
C SER A 196 -10.65 -3.58 -16.23
N ILE A 197 -9.95 -2.56 -16.74
CA ILE A 197 -8.73 -2.05 -16.12
C ILE A 197 -9.13 -1.33 -14.81
N PRO A 198 -8.53 -1.67 -13.65
CA PRO A 198 -8.85 -0.99 -12.40
C PRO A 198 -8.31 0.45 -12.36
N PRO A 199 -8.88 1.35 -11.53
CA PRO A 199 -8.28 2.64 -11.24
C PRO A 199 -7.03 2.49 -10.36
N ASN A 200 -6.33 3.60 -10.11
CA ASN A 200 -5.23 3.68 -9.16
C ASN A 200 -5.68 3.70 -7.67
N LEU A 201 -6.94 3.40 -7.39
CA LEU A 201 -7.47 3.17 -6.04
C LEU A 201 -7.59 1.67 -5.77
N ILE A 202 -6.83 1.18 -4.79
CA ILE A 202 -6.81 -0.21 -4.36
C ILE A 202 -7.61 -0.34 -3.06
N ALA A 203 -8.74 -1.05 -3.10
CA ALA A 203 -9.59 -1.26 -1.93
C ALA A 203 -9.32 -2.63 -1.30
N ILE A 204 -8.55 -2.66 -0.20
CA ILE A 204 -8.21 -3.91 0.51
C ILE A 204 -8.33 -3.69 2.03
N PRO A 205 -9.10 -4.50 2.75
CA PRO A 205 -9.25 -4.38 4.20
C PRO A 205 -8.00 -4.96 4.89
N ASN A 206 -7.57 -4.31 5.96
CA ASN A 206 -6.57 -4.89 6.86
C ASN A 206 -7.24 -5.53 8.08
N THR A 207 -8.00 -6.60 7.83
CA THR A 207 -8.83 -7.30 8.86
C THR A 207 -8.55 -8.79 8.94
N GLU A 208 -7.42 -9.24 8.45
CA GLU A 208 -7.05 -10.64 8.55
C GLU A 208 -6.90 -11.04 10.02
N SER A 209 -7.79 -11.91 10.50
CA SER A 209 -7.83 -12.38 11.89
C SER A 209 -7.57 -13.89 12.04
N ASN A 210 -7.77 -14.66 10.97
CA ASN A 210 -7.73 -16.14 10.98
C ASN A 210 -6.74 -16.73 9.98
N SER A 211 -5.69 -16.00 9.59
CA SER A 211 -4.65 -16.57 8.73
C SER A 211 -3.83 -17.61 9.45
N ASN A 212 -3.19 -18.49 8.66
CA ASN A 212 -2.26 -19.50 9.17
C ASN A 212 -1.17 -18.87 10.04
N TYR A 213 -0.58 -17.77 9.57
CA TYR A 213 0.39 -16.98 10.31
C TYR A 213 -0.12 -16.55 11.69
N LEU A 214 -1.32 -15.97 11.78
CA LEU A 214 -1.88 -15.52 13.07
C LEU A 214 -2.21 -16.67 14.01
N ARG A 215 -2.73 -17.77 13.47
CA ARG A 215 -3.03 -18.97 14.23
C ARG A 215 -1.75 -19.60 14.81
N LEU A 216 -0.72 -19.77 13.99
CA LEU A 216 0.57 -20.33 14.44
C LEU A 216 1.29 -19.38 15.40
N CYS A 217 1.26 -18.07 15.15
CA CYS A 217 1.76 -17.08 16.12
C CYS A 217 1.10 -17.27 17.49
N LYS A 218 -0.22 -17.47 17.53
CA LYS A 218 -0.96 -17.72 18.78
C LYS A 218 -0.61 -19.08 19.40
N GLU A 219 -0.49 -20.13 18.60
CA GLU A 219 -0.13 -21.48 19.07
C GLU A 219 1.27 -21.53 19.68
N HIS A 220 2.20 -20.72 19.18
CA HIS A 220 3.60 -20.65 19.64
C HIS A 220 3.91 -19.45 20.56
N ASP A 221 2.90 -18.72 21.05
CA ASP A 221 3.04 -17.53 21.91
C ASP A 221 3.96 -16.42 21.33
N ILE A 222 3.97 -16.29 20.00
CA ILE A 222 4.69 -15.24 19.28
C ILE A 222 3.75 -14.08 19.00
N LYS A 223 4.11 -12.88 19.45
CA LYS A 223 3.36 -11.65 19.14
C LYS A 223 3.44 -11.35 17.64
N PRO A 224 2.31 -11.30 16.91
CA PRO A 224 2.31 -10.97 15.49
C PRO A 224 2.88 -9.57 15.23
N HIS A 225 3.47 -9.37 14.05
CA HIS A 225 3.95 -8.06 13.63
C HIS A 225 2.79 -7.04 13.66
N PRO A 226 2.98 -5.88 14.30
CA PRO A 226 1.88 -4.97 14.62
C PRO A 226 1.37 -4.16 13.42
N ALA A 227 2.21 -3.96 12.40
CA ALA A 227 1.90 -3.15 11.23
C ALA A 227 2.22 -3.92 9.94
N ARG A 228 1.29 -4.77 9.50
CA ARG A 228 1.43 -5.57 8.27
C ARG A 228 0.49 -5.01 7.21
N PHE A 229 0.93 -4.90 5.95
CA PHE A 229 -0.04 -4.79 4.85
C PHE A 229 -0.68 -6.16 4.56
N PRO A 230 -1.91 -6.19 4.03
CA PRO A 230 -2.56 -7.40 3.57
C PRO A 230 -1.84 -7.98 2.35
N ALA A 231 -1.80 -9.31 2.21
CA ALA A 231 -1.07 -10.01 1.14
C ALA A 231 -1.54 -9.64 -0.27
N GLU A 232 -2.80 -9.22 -0.40
CA GLU A 232 -3.40 -8.77 -1.66
C GLU A 232 -2.72 -7.50 -2.22
N LEU A 233 -2.10 -6.66 -1.37
CA LEU A 233 -1.41 -5.45 -1.79
C LEU A 233 -0.10 -5.76 -2.56
N PRO A 234 0.90 -6.48 -1.99
CA PRO A 234 2.08 -6.88 -2.76
C PRO A 234 1.71 -7.83 -3.89
N GLU A 235 0.65 -8.65 -3.77
CA GLU A 235 0.20 -9.51 -4.87
C GLU A 235 -0.17 -8.71 -6.11
N TYR A 236 -0.85 -7.57 -5.94
CA TYR A 236 -1.20 -6.67 -7.04
C TYR A 236 0.05 -6.25 -7.83
N PHE A 237 1.05 -5.72 -7.14
CA PHE A 237 2.27 -5.19 -7.77
C PHE A 237 3.20 -6.29 -8.27
N ILE A 238 3.37 -7.40 -7.54
CA ILE A 238 4.17 -8.54 -8.03
C ILE A 238 3.56 -9.09 -9.33
N ARG A 239 2.23 -9.23 -9.41
CA ARG A 239 1.58 -9.68 -10.65
C ARG A 239 1.74 -8.67 -11.78
N MET A 240 1.53 -7.38 -11.51
CA MET A 240 1.54 -6.33 -12.52
C MET A 240 2.94 -6.04 -13.06
N LEU A 241 3.99 -6.12 -12.22
CA LEU A 241 5.32 -5.56 -12.50
C LEU A 241 6.43 -6.61 -12.71
N THR A 242 6.14 -7.90 -12.49
CA THR A 242 7.14 -8.98 -12.61
C THR A 242 6.62 -10.18 -13.38
N ASP A 243 7.52 -11.00 -13.92
CA ASP A 243 7.27 -12.35 -14.44
C ASP A 243 7.67 -13.43 -13.44
N LYS A 244 7.26 -14.68 -13.71
CA LYS A 244 7.76 -15.82 -12.94
C LYS A 244 9.29 -15.89 -13.05
N GLY A 245 9.96 -16.18 -11.94
CA GLY A 245 11.42 -16.23 -11.86
C GLY A 245 12.13 -14.88 -11.66
N ASP A 246 11.45 -13.74 -11.85
CA ASP A 246 11.99 -12.42 -11.49
C ASP A 246 12.26 -12.32 -9.99
N LEU A 247 13.21 -11.46 -9.60
CA LEU A 247 13.61 -11.24 -8.21
C LEU A 247 12.82 -10.10 -7.57
N VAL A 248 12.11 -10.40 -6.48
CA VAL A 248 11.40 -9.45 -5.62
C VAL A 248 12.15 -9.26 -4.31
N PHE A 249 12.51 -8.03 -3.97
CA PHE A 249 13.23 -7.70 -2.75
C PHE A 249 12.35 -6.89 -1.78
N ASP A 250 12.40 -7.23 -0.50
CA ASP A 250 11.83 -6.43 0.58
C ASP A 250 12.90 -6.19 1.67
N PRO A 251 13.50 -4.99 1.73
CA PRO A 251 14.55 -4.64 2.69
C PRO A 251 14.01 -4.42 4.12
N LEU A 252 12.70 -4.31 4.30
CA LEU A 252 12.06 -4.01 5.59
C LEU A 252 10.90 -4.98 5.81
N ALA A 253 11.22 -6.26 5.73
CA ALA A 253 10.26 -7.34 5.48
C ALA A 253 9.24 -7.54 6.60
N GLY A 254 9.57 -7.17 7.84
CA GLY A 254 8.77 -7.41 9.03
C GLY A 254 8.33 -8.86 9.12
N SER A 255 7.04 -9.12 8.91
CA SER A 255 6.51 -10.49 8.89
C SER A 255 6.73 -11.27 7.59
N CYS A 256 7.47 -10.74 6.60
CA CYS A 256 7.78 -11.36 5.31
C CYS A 256 6.55 -11.68 4.43
N VAL A 257 5.55 -10.78 4.40
CA VAL A 257 4.38 -10.93 3.51
C VAL A 257 4.80 -10.89 2.03
N THR A 258 5.74 -10.01 1.68
CA THR A 258 6.26 -9.90 0.31
C THR A 258 6.87 -11.21 -0.17
N GLY A 259 7.75 -11.83 0.65
CA GLY A 259 8.34 -13.13 0.36
C GLY A 259 7.30 -14.25 0.22
N GLU A 260 6.31 -14.33 1.13
CA GLU A 260 5.20 -15.30 1.04
C GLU A 260 4.45 -15.19 -0.30
N VAL A 261 4.13 -13.97 -0.72
CA VAL A 261 3.40 -13.73 -1.96
C VAL A 261 4.26 -14.01 -3.19
N ALA A 262 5.53 -13.61 -3.17
CA ALA A 262 6.47 -13.89 -4.25
C ALA A 262 6.67 -15.40 -4.45
N GLU A 263 6.88 -16.15 -3.36
CA GLU A 263 6.95 -17.62 -3.35
C GLU A 263 5.69 -18.26 -3.97
N ARG A 264 4.50 -17.83 -3.50
CA ARG A 264 3.22 -18.31 -4.04
C ARG A 264 3.08 -18.04 -5.53
N LEU A 265 3.52 -16.88 -5.99
CA LEU A 265 3.48 -16.46 -7.39
C LEU A 265 4.66 -16.96 -8.22
N LYS A 266 5.57 -17.77 -7.66
CA LYS A 266 6.73 -18.33 -8.37
C LYS A 266 7.71 -17.26 -8.86
N ARG A 267 7.95 -16.24 -8.03
CA ARG A 267 9.06 -15.28 -8.18
C ARG A 267 10.19 -15.69 -7.25
N LYS A 268 11.42 -15.35 -7.63
CA LYS A 268 12.52 -15.39 -6.67
C LYS A 268 12.31 -14.25 -5.67
N TRP A 269 12.74 -14.42 -4.43
CA TRP A 269 12.60 -13.37 -3.45
C TRP A 269 13.74 -13.31 -2.45
N LEU A 270 13.94 -12.10 -1.94
CA LEU A 270 14.90 -11.81 -0.89
C LEU A 270 14.22 -10.90 0.13
N CYS A 271 14.35 -11.20 1.40
CA CYS A 271 13.77 -10.41 2.48
C CYS A 271 14.80 -10.16 3.57
N CYS A 272 14.78 -8.96 4.15
CA CYS A 272 15.66 -8.59 5.26
C CYS A 272 14.86 -7.88 6.34
N ASP A 273 15.18 -8.12 7.60
CA ASP A 273 14.68 -7.33 8.71
C ASP A 273 15.71 -7.28 9.84
N LEU A 274 15.73 -6.14 10.55
CA LEU A 274 16.61 -5.91 11.70
C LEU A 274 16.13 -6.67 12.95
N VAL A 275 14.84 -6.99 13.05
CA VAL A 275 14.21 -7.50 14.27
C VAL A 275 13.95 -9.00 14.16
N LYS A 276 14.83 -9.79 14.80
CA LYS A 276 14.75 -11.25 14.87
C LYS A 276 13.35 -11.78 15.20
N LYS A 277 12.65 -11.17 16.16
CA LYS A 277 11.31 -11.60 16.59
C LYS A 277 10.26 -11.54 15.46
N TYR A 278 10.43 -10.63 14.50
CA TYR A 278 9.54 -10.54 13.35
C TYR A 278 9.77 -11.70 12.39
N LEU A 279 11.05 -12.07 12.21
CA LEU A 279 11.46 -13.19 11.37
C LEU A 279 11.03 -14.53 11.96
N GLU A 280 11.10 -14.71 13.29
CA GLU A 280 10.61 -15.92 13.98
C GLU A 280 9.15 -16.22 13.62
N GLY A 281 8.27 -15.21 13.72
CA GLY A 281 6.87 -15.37 13.31
C GLY A 281 6.71 -15.52 11.80
N SER A 282 7.62 -14.96 10.99
CA SER A 282 7.53 -15.02 9.52
C SER A 282 7.66 -16.45 8.97
N LEU A 283 8.36 -17.35 9.67
CA LEU A 283 8.56 -18.75 9.26
C LEU A 283 7.23 -19.48 9.07
N PHE A 284 6.24 -19.18 9.91
CA PHE A 284 4.89 -19.73 9.83
C PHE A 284 4.14 -19.45 8.52
N ARG A 285 4.63 -18.51 7.70
CA ARG A 285 4.09 -18.26 6.35
C ARG A 285 4.49 -19.32 5.34
N PHE A 286 5.57 -20.04 5.58
CA PHE A 286 6.16 -21.01 4.64
C PHE A 286 5.82 -22.47 4.99
N GLU A 287 5.16 -22.72 6.13
CA GLU A 287 4.91 -24.07 6.65
C GLU A 287 3.73 -24.83 6.02
N THR A 288 2.82 -24.19 5.25
CA THR A 288 1.63 -24.89 4.73
C THR A 288 1.26 -24.55 3.29
N LYS A 289 0.68 -25.55 2.60
CA LYS A 289 0.09 -25.38 1.26
C LYS A 289 -1.18 -24.53 1.35
N HIS A 290 -1.22 -23.47 0.53
CA HIS A 290 -2.29 -22.49 0.46
C HIS A 290 -3.67 -23.16 0.27
N ARG A 291 -4.64 -22.84 1.15
CA ARG A 291 -6.01 -23.37 1.07
C ARG A 291 -6.90 -22.46 0.22
N GLY A 292 -7.46 -23.03 -0.85
CA GLY A 292 -8.73 -22.65 -1.48
C GLY A 292 -8.86 -21.25 -2.11
N LYS A 293 -9.84 -21.09 -3.02
CA LYS A 293 -10.20 -19.77 -3.57
C LYS A 293 -10.79 -18.89 -2.47
N LYS A 294 -10.11 -17.78 -2.13
CA LYS A 294 -10.67 -16.72 -1.28
C LYS A 294 -11.79 -16.03 -2.06
N LYS A 295 -12.94 -15.79 -1.41
CA LYS A 295 -14.02 -14.98 -2.01
C LYS A 295 -13.51 -13.55 -2.12
N VAL A 296 -13.46 -13.01 -3.34
CA VAL A 296 -13.05 -11.61 -3.58
C VAL A 296 -14.23 -10.70 -3.21
N PRO A 297 -14.11 -9.85 -2.17
CA PRO A 297 -15.18 -8.94 -1.80
C PRO A 297 -15.29 -7.80 -2.83
N SER A 298 -16.51 -7.31 -3.04
CA SER A 298 -16.76 -6.03 -3.72
C SER A 298 -17.18 -4.98 -2.69
N TYR A 299 -16.69 -3.76 -2.84
CA TYR A 299 -17.04 -2.63 -1.98
C TYR A 299 -17.91 -1.64 -2.75
N ASN A 300 -19.02 -1.24 -2.14
CA ASN A 300 -19.86 -0.14 -2.64
C ASN A 300 -19.57 1.10 -1.79
N LEU A 301 -19.37 2.23 -2.46
CA LEU A 301 -19.26 3.54 -1.82
C LEU A 301 -20.56 4.30 -2.04
N CYS A 302 -21.12 4.86 -0.96
CA CYS A 302 -22.23 5.81 -1.09
C CYS A 302 -21.71 7.13 -1.68
N HIS A 303 -22.59 7.86 -2.36
CA HIS A 303 -22.29 9.22 -2.82
C HIS A 303 -21.88 10.10 -1.61
N PRO A 304 -20.87 10.98 -1.75
CA PRO A 304 -20.56 11.96 -0.71
C PRO A 304 -21.81 12.76 -0.31
N ALA A 305 -22.02 12.97 0.98
CA ALA A 305 -23.18 13.68 1.50
C ALA A 305 -24.54 13.10 1.06
N ALA A 306 -24.65 11.79 0.78
CA ALA A 306 -25.93 11.14 0.42
C ALA A 306 -27.06 11.30 1.47
N MET A 307 -26.73 11.72 2.69
CA MET A 307 -27.68 12.00 3.76
C MET A 307 -28.03 13.50 3.88
N TRP A 308 -27.43 14.37 3.06
CA TRP A 308 -27.73 15.80 3.08
C TRP A 308 -29.09 16.05 2.43
N ASN A 309 -29.98 16.68 3.19
CA ASN A 309 -31.36 16.94 2.79
C ASN A 309 -31.55 18.33 2.15
N GLY A 310 -30.46 19.07 1.93
CA GLY A 310 -30.43 20.27 1.10
C GLY A 310 -30.69 21.60 1.78
N THR A 311 -31.34 21.69 2.96
CA THR A 311 -31.79 23.03 3.43
C THR A 311 -31.92 23.34 4.93
N ASP A 312 -32.15 22.43 5.90
CA ASP A 312 -32.85 22.90 7.13
C ASP A 312 -32.20 22.71 8.53
N SER A 313 -30.92 22.32 8.66
CA SER A 313 -30.32 22.18 10.00
C SER A 313 -28.78 22.24 10.08
N GLU A 314 -28.14 23.06 9.24
CA GLU A 314 -26.69 23.24 9.37
C GLU A 314 -26.40 24.07 10.63
N GLU A 315 -26.02 23.39 11.72
CA GLU A 315 -25.38 24.06 12.86
C GLU A 315 -24.23 24.91 12.31
N ALA A 316 -24.19 26.20 12.69
CA ALA A 316 -23.12 27.09 12.26
C ALA A 316 -21.76 26.46 12.61
N LEU A 317 -20.83 26.52 11.65
CA LEU A 317 -19.47 26.04 11.89
C LEU A 317 -18.84 26.83 13.03
N SER A 318 -17.99 26.19 13.83
CA SER A 318 -17.27 26.88 14.89
C SER A 318 -16.33 27.92 14.29
N ASP A 319 -16.44 29.18 14.74
CA ASP A 319 -15.58 30.29 14.30
C ASP A 319 -14.09 30.04 14.57
N ASP A 320 -13.76 29.16 15.53
CA ASP A 320 -12.39 28.78 15.84
C ASP A 320 -11.86 27.59 15.01
N GLY A 321 -12.62 27.13 14.02
CA GLY A 321 -12.28 25.98 13.17
C GLY A 321 -12.21 24.64 13.91
N GLY A 322 -12.85 24.55 15.07
CA GLY A 322 -12.82 23.39 15.98
C GLY A 322 -11.54 23.31 16.82
N LYS A 323 -10.91 24.46 17.12
CA LYS A 323 -9.72 24.58 18.01
C LYS A 323 -10.06 24.33 19.48
N LYS A 324 -11.28 24.60 19.93
CA LYS A 324 -11.81 24.17 21.23
C LYS A 324 -12.61 22.87 21.08
N ARG A 325 -12.59 22.03 22.12
CA ARG A 325 -13.45 20.85 22.17
C ARG A 325 -14.91 21.32 22.31
N PRO A 326 -15.87 20.71 21.59
CA PRO A 326 -17.28 20.98 21.84
C PRO A 326 -17.64 20.69 23.31
N GLN A 327 -18.50 21.51 23.90
CA GLN A 327 -19.05 21.22 25.22
C GLN A 327 -19.87 19.93 25.15
N LYS A 328 -19.75 19.08 26.17
CA LYS A 328 -20.51 17.82 26.25
C LYS A 328 -22.00 18.20 26.33
N LYS A 329 -22.80 17.91 25.29
CA LYS A 329 -24.26 18.05 25.39
C LYS A 329 -24.72 17.15 26.54
N THR A 330 -25.20 17.73 27.64
CA THR A 330 -25.85 16.99 28.72
C THR A 330 -27.03 16.25 28.12
N LYS A 331 -27.05 14.91 28.26
CA LYS A 331 -28.19 14.11 27.83
C LYS A 331 -29.39 14.51 28.69
N THR A 332 -30.33 15.25 28.10
CA THR A 332 -31.69 15.43 28.61
C THR A 332 -32.49 14.16 28.43
#